data_AF-A0A545SKX3-F1
#
_entry.id   AF-A0A545SKX3-F1
#
_cell.length_a   1.000
_cell.length_b   1.000
_cell.length_c   1.000
_cell.angle_alpha   90.00
_cell.angle_beta   90.00
_cell.angle_gamma   90.00
#
_symmetry.space_group_name_H-M   'P 1'
#
loop_
_entity.id
_entity.type
_entity.pdbx_description
1 polymer ?
#
loop_
_entity_poly.entity_id
_entity_poly.type
_entity_poly.pdbx_seq_one_letter_code
_entity_poly.pdbx_strand_id
1 'polypeptide(L)'
;MKITGRSSSITNSFINSIIPVIEPTNEQVKSALAILGMDHDSFQCSYCGSIVSEWDHLRPLVLNKKPTGYISEIHNLVPACGKCNQSKGNRPWAKWMVSDAKLSPKSRGVRDLEQRMERLAAYEKWEKPTVVDFEAVVGKEKWAKHWANWALVQDTMRQAQALAAEINKKIADSYEKL
;
A
#
# COMPACT_ATOMS: atom_id res chain seq x y z
N MET A 1 12.07 18.93 11.66
CA MET A 1 11.90 17.73 10.80
C MET A 1 12.82 16.62 11.33
N LYS A 2 12.39 15.35 11.38
CA LYS A 2 13.22 14.22 11.86
C LYS A 2 13.64 13.32 10.70
N ILE A 3 14.92 12.95 10.61
CA ILE A 3 15.45 11.98 9.64
C ILE A 3 14.71 10.65 9.78
N THR A 4 14.56 10.16 11.02
CA THR A 4 13.82 8.92 11.32
C THR A 4 12.33 8.98 10.99
N GLY A 5 11.78 10.17 10.73
CA GLY A 5 10.40 10.33 10.23
C GLY A 5 10.15 9.69 8.87
N ARG A 6 11.21 9.35 8.11
CA ARG A 6 11.13 8.64 6.83
C ARG A 6 11.31 7.12 6.93
N SER A 7 11.47 6.57 8.13
CA SER A 7 11.76 5.14 8.35
C SER A 7 10.71 4.21 7.72
N SER A 8 9.42 4.57 7.81
CA SER A 8 8.34 3.82 7.18
C SER A 8 8.39 3.87 5.66
N SER A 9 8.69 5.04 5.08
CA SER A 9 8.84 5.21 3.63
C SER A 9 10.00 4.37 3.08
N ILE A 10 11.15 4.39 3.76
CA ILE A 10 12.31 3.56 3.38
C ILE A 10 11.99 2.08 3.48
N THR A 11 11.33 1.65 4.56
CA THR A 11 10.86 0.26 4.69
C THR A 11 9.94 -0.12 3.53
N ASN A 12 9.01 0.76 3.18
CA ASN A 12 8.11 0.53 2.06
C ASN A 12 8.88 0.39 0.73
N SER A 13 9.91 1.20 0.48
CA SER A 13 10.76 1.08 -0.71
C SER A 13 11.48 -0.26 -0.81
N PHE A 14 12.07 -0.75 0.30
CA PHE A 14 12.74 -2.06 0.34
C PHE A 14 11.79 -3.23 0.06
N ILE A 15 10.52 -3.10 0.47
CA ILE A 15 9.54 -4.15 0.25
C ILE A 15 8.99 -4.09 -1.17
N ASN A 16 8.58 -2.91 -1.65
CA ASN A 16 8.00 -2.80 -2.99
C ASN A 16 9.02 -3.07 -4.09
N SER A 17 10.33 -2.86 -3.86
CA SER A 17 11.37 -3.13 -4.84
C SER A 17 11.55 -4.61 -5.18
N ILE A 18 10.99 -5.52 -4.37
CA ILE A 18 11.07 -6.97 -4.58
C ILE A 18 9.71 -7.59 -4.94
N ILE A 19 8.66 -6.76 -5.09
CA ILE A 19 7.33 -7.23 -5.47
C ILE A 19 7.22 -7.17 -6.99
N PRO A 20 7.02 -8.31 -7.68
CA PRO A 20 6.85 -8.31 -9.12
C PRO A 20 5.54 -7.63 -9.51
N VAL A 21 5.56 -7.00 -10.68
CA VAL A 21 4.39 -6.45 -11.36
C VAL A 21 4.12 -7.30 -12.59
N ILE A 22 2.96 -7.93 -12.61
CA ILE A 22 2.44 -8.66 -13.76
C ILE A 22 1.41 -7.76 -14.43
N GLU A 23 1.80 -7.18 -15.56
CA GLU A 23 0.91 -6.31 -16.33
C GLU A 23 -0.29 -7.10 -16.86
N PRO A 24 -1.52 -6.57 -16.71
CA PRO A 24 -2.70 -7.25 -17.18
C PRO A 24 -2.84 -7.15 -18.70
N THR A 25 -3.44 -8.17 -19.30
CA THR A 25 -3.97 -8.09 -20.67
C THR A 25 -5.24 -7.24 -20.71
N ASN A 26 -5.58 -6.70 -21.88
CA ASN A 26 -6.81 -5.92 -22.06
C ASN A 26 -8.07 -6.75 -21.73
N GLU A 27 -8.05 -8.05 -22.03
CA GLU A 27 -9.12 -9.00 -21.75
C GLU A 27 -9.29 -9.24 -20.25
N GLN A 28 -8.18 -9.33 -19.50
CA GLN A 28 -8.22 -9.40 -18.03
C GLN A 28 -8.76 -8.11 -17.42
N VAL A 29 -8.33 -6.93 -17.92
CA VAL A 29 -8.87 -5.65 -17.47
C VAL A 29 -10.38 -5.58 -17.74
N LYS A 30 -10.81 -5.94 -18.95
CA LYS A 30 -12.23 -5.95 -19.32
C LYS A 30 -13.05 -6.88 -18.41
N SER A 31 -12.54 -8.07 -18.12
CA SER A 31 -13.19 -9.04 -17.22
C SER A 31 -13.29 -8.50 -15.79
N ALA A 32 -12.19 -7.94 -15.27
CA ALA A 32 -12.17 -7.31 -13.95
C ALA A 32 -13.20 -6.17 -13.84
N LEU A 33 -13.24 -5.27 -14.82
CA LEU A 33 -14.19 -4.15 -14.84
C LEU A 33 -15.63 -4.64 -14.92
N ALA A 34 -15.92 -5.64 -15.76
CA ALA A 34 -17.26 -6.20 -15.87
C ALA A 34 -17.76 -6.77 -14.52
N ILE A 35 -16.91 -7.45 -13.76
CA ILE A 35 -17.26 -7.99 -12.42
C ILE A 35 -17.50 -6.85 -11.42
N LEU A 36 -16.70 -5.78 -11.52
CA LEU A 36 -16.89 -4.56 -10.74
C LEU A 36 -18.11 -3.72 -11.20
N GLY A 37 -18.84 -4.21 -12.21
CA GLY A 37 -19.98 -3.54 -12.82
C GLY A 37 -19.59 -2.19 -13.41
N MET A 38 -18.45 -2.16 -14.11
CA MET A 38 -17.90 -1.03 -14.81
C MET A 38 -17.63 -1.36 -16.28
N ASP A 39 -17.74 -0.36 -17.13
CA ASP A 39 -17.24 -0.36 -18.50
C ASP A 39 -16.40 0.90 -18.77
N HIS A 40 -16.12 1.18 -20.04
CA HIS A 40 -15.36 2.36 -20.46
C HIS A 40 -16.03 3.68 -20.04
N ASP A 41 -17.36 3.74 -20.05
CA ASP A 41 -18.13 4.96 -19.82
C ASP A 41 -18.47 5.13 -18.32
N SER A 42 -18.39 4.05 -17.55
CA SER A 42 -18.66 4.04 -16.11
C SER A 42 -17.42 3.76 -15.25
N PHE A 43 -16.21 3.99 -15.77
CA PHE A 43 -14.96 3.74 -15.06
C PHE A 43 -14.78 4.69 -13.86
N GLN A 44 -14.75 4.13 -12.65
CA GLN A 44 -14.79 4.89 -11.41
C GLN A 44 -14.09 4.15 -10.26
N CYS A 45 -13.82 4.85 -9.16
CA CYS A 45 -13.29 4.25 -7.94
C CYS A 45 -14.24 3.18 -7.43
N SER A 46 -13.75 1.95 -7.28
CA SER A 46 -14.51 0.78 -6.82
C SER A 46 -15.14 1.01 -5.46
N TYR A 47 -14.50 1.82 -4.61
CA TYR A 47 -14.93 2.05 -3.24
C TYR A 47 -15.98 3.16 -3.08
N CYS A 48 -15.85 4.28 -3.81
CA CYS A 48 -16.68 5.47 -3.57
C CYS A 48 -17.24 6.15 -4.82
N GLY A 49 -16.99 5.61 -6.01
CA GLY A 49 -17.50 6.16 -7.28
C GLY A 49 -16.87 7.47 -7.74
N SER A 50 -15.87 8.00 -7.02
CA SER A 50 -15.09 9.15 -7.48
C SER A 50 -14.19 8.79 -8.67
N ILE A 51 -13.64 9.80 -9.36
CA ILE A 51 -12.67 9.62 -10.44
C ILE A 51 -11.48 8.76 -9.97
N VAL A 52 -11.07 7.80 -10.80
CA VAL A 52 -9.92 6.92 -10.57
C VAL A 52 -8.63 7.72 -10.75
N SER A 53 -7.69 7.55 -9.84
CA SER A 53 -6.32 8.09 -9.96
C SER A 53 -5.27 6.99 -9.98
N GLU A 54 -5.61 5.78 -9.56
CA GLU A 54 -4.68 4.67 -9.39
C GLU A 54 -5.42 3.33 -9.29
N TRP A 55 -4.65 2.24 -9.24
CA TRP A 55 -5.14 0.91 -8.90
C TRP A 55 -4.70 0.58 -7.48
N ASP A 56 -5.66 0.23 -6.62
CA ASP A 56 -5.39 -0.15 -5.22
C ASP A 56 -5.26 -1.67 -5.09
N HIS A 57 -4.36 -2.09 -4.20
CA HIS A 57 -4.21 -3.50 -3.84
C HIS A 57 -5.30 -3.93 -2.87
N LEU A 58 -6.23 -4.78 -3.33
CA LEU A 58 -7.35 -5.24 -2.50
C LEU A 58 -6.86 -5.98 -1.25
N ARG A 59 -5.81 -6.78 -1.40
CA ARG A 59 -5.05 -7.44 -0.33
C ARG A 59 -3.70 -6.74 -0.17
N PRO A 60 -3.30 -6.38 1.07
CA PRO A 60 -2.13 -5.55 1.29
C PRO A 60 -0.85 -6.26 0.87
N LEU A 61 0.04 -5.55 0.17
CA LEU A 61 1.39 -5.99 -0.15
C LEU A 61 2.32 -6.00 1.07
N VAL A 62 2.07 -5.11 2.04
CA VAL A 62 2.92 -4.89 3.20
C VAL A 62 2.12 -5.03 4.50
N LEU A 63 2.58 -5.91 5.39
CA LEU A 63 2.03 -6.06 6.74
C LEU A 63 3.16 -6.28 7.74
N ASN A 64 3.10 -5.63 8.89
CA ASN A 64 4.12 -5.76 9.94
C ASN A 64 5.57 -5.56 9.44
N LYS A 65 5.77 -4.59 8.53
CA LYS A 65 7.07 -4.27 7.89
C LYS A 65 7.67 -5.43 7.08
N LYS A 66 6.85 -6.35 6.59
CA LYS A 66 7.24 -7.46 5.73
C LYS A 66 6.30 -7.58 4.52
N PRO A 67 6.75 -8.16 3.39
CA PRO A 67 5.87 -8.53 2.31
C PRO A 67 4.90 -9.62 2.77
N THR A 68 3.67 -9.59 2.26
CA THR A 68 2.63 -10.58 2.59
C THR A 68 2.65 -11.82 1.72
N GLY A 69 3.44 -11.82 0.65
CA GLY A 69 3.44 -12.84 -0.40
C GLY A 69 2.62 -12.46 -1.62
N TYR A 70 1.64 -11.56 -1.49
CA TYR A 70 0.89 -11.05 -2.63
C TYR A 70 1.77 -10.20 -3.55
N ILE A 71 1.45 -10.23 -4.84
CA ILE A 71 2.13 -9.46 -5.88
C ILE A 71 1.20 -8.40 -6.49
N SER A 72 1.75 -7.56 -7.35
CA SER A 72 0.97 -6.62 -8.15
C SER A 72 0.52 -7.31 -9.44
N GLU A 73 -0.76 -7.66 -9.51
CA GLU A 73 -1.37 -8.32 -10.66
C GLU A 73 -2.88 -8.01 -10.69
N ILE A 74 -3.53 -8.29 -11.82
CA ILE A 74 -4.94 -7.92 -12.00
C ILE A 74 -5.87 -8.46 -10.93
N HIS A 75 -5.62 -9.63 -10.35
CA HIS A 75 -6.48 -10.28 -9.34
C HIS A 75 -6.37 -9.68 -7.94
N ASN A 76 -5.43 -8.74 -7.77
CA ASN A 76 -5.27 -7.98 -6.54
C ASN A 76 -5.44 -6.48 -6.77
N LEU A 77 -5.81 -6.02 -7.98
CA LEU A 77 -5.86 -4.61 -8.35
C LEU A 77 -7.28 -4.16 -8.71
N VAL A 78 -7.79 -3.18 -7.98
CA VAL A 78 -9.09 -2.54 -8.29
C VAL A 78 -8.91 -1.05 -8.58
N PRO A 79 -9.69 -0.46 -9.51
CA PRO A 79 -9.67 0.99 -9.73
C PRO A 79 -10.02 1.74 -8.45
N ALA A 80 -9.23 2.75 -8.09
CA ALA A 80 -9.40 3.51 -6.86
C ALA A 80 -9.01 4.99 -7.03
N CYS A 81 -9.52 5.83 -6.12
CA CYS A 81 -9.03 7.19 -5.94
C CYS A 81 -8.03 7.23 -4.77
N GLY A 82 -7.07 8.16 -4.80
CA GLY A 82 -6.01 8.22 -3.80
C GLY A 82 -6.48 8.45 -2.38
N LYS A 83 -7.61 9.14 -2.19
CA LYS A 83 -8.23 9.29 -0.85
C LYS A 83 -8.67 7.95 -0.29
N CYS A 84 -9.25 7.07 -1.12
CA CYS A 84 -9.68 5.75 -0.69
C CYS A 84 -8.50 4.80 -0.49
N ASN A 85 -7.54 4.76 -1.42
CA ASN A 85 -6.33 3.94 -1.26
C ASN A 85 -5.59 4.32 0.03
N GLN A 86 -5.24 5.60 0.19
CA GLN A 86 -4.54 6.09 1.37
C GLN A 86 -5.33 5.83 2.66
N SER A 87 -6.65 6.03 2.64
CA SER A 87 -7.48 5.75 3.80
C SER A 87 -7.45 4.26 4.13
N LYS A 88 -7.74 3.37 3.18
CA LYS A 88 -7.76 1.92 3.40
C LYS A 88 -6.43 1.46 3.98
N GLY A 89 -5.32 1.84 3.36
CA GLY A 89 -3.99 1.39 3.70
C GLY A 89 -3.91 -0.14 3.65
N ASN A 90 -3.38 -0.75 4.70
CA ASN A 90 -3.25 -2.21 4.79
C ASN A 90 -4.47 -2.92 5.43
N ARG A 91 -5.59 -2.22 5.64
CA ARG A 91 -6.78 -2.78 6.28
C ARG A 91 -7.53 -3.69 5.32
N PRO A 92 -8.18 -4.76 5.82
CA PRO A 92 -9.13 -5.54 5.02
C PRO A 92 -10.22 -4.63 4.47
N TRP A 93 -10.38 -4.62 3.14
CA TRP A 93 -11.25 -3.67 2.42
C TRP A 93 -12.68 -3.67 2.99
N ALA A 94 -13.27 -4.86 3.20
CA ALA A 94 -14.66 -4.99 3.65
C ALA A 94 -14.88 -4.35 5.03
N LYS A 95 -13.96 -4.59 5.97
CA LYS A 95 -14.01 -3.98 7.31
C LYS A 95 -13.78 -2.47 7.27
N TRP A 96 -12.85 -2.02 6.42
CA TRP A 96 -12.57 -0.60 6.27
C TRP A 96 -13.75 0.17 5.65
N MET A 97 -14.41 -0.38 4.63
CA MET A 97 -15.49 0.29 3.91
C MET A 97 -16.66 0.71 4.80
N VAL A 98 -16.95 -0.12 5.81
CA VAL A 98 -18.02 0.09 6.80
C VAL A 98 -17.55 0.65 8.15
N SER A 99 -16.26 1.01 8.25
CA SER A 99 -15.69 1.59 9.46
C SER A 99 -16.02 3.08 9.59
N ASP A 100 -15.79 3.65 10.78
CA ASP A 100 -15.96 5.07 11.05
C ASP A 100 -14.71 5.91 10.73
N ALA A 101 -13.77 5.36 9.95
CA ALA A 101 -12.63 6.13 9.48
C ALA A 101 -13.11 7.30 8.61
N LYS A 102 -12.64 8.53 8.88
CA LYS A 102 -13.09 9.77 8.22
C LYS A 102 -13.25 9.69 6.70
N LEU A 103 -12.41 8.92 6.01
CA LEU A 103 -12.41 8.78 4.55
C LEU A 103 -12.93 7.41 4.04
N SER A 104 -13.51 6.57 4.92
CA SER A 104 -14.21 5.36 4.49
C SER A 104 -15.44 5.72 3.65
N PRO A 105 -15.84 4.85 2.72
CA PRO A 105 -17.11 4.97 2.00
C PRO A 105 -18.33 5.22 2.90
N LYS A 106 -18.48 4.48 4.01
CA LYS A 106 -19.57 4.70 4.98
C LYS A 106 -19.55 6.11 5.55
N SER A 107 -18.42 6.56 6.10
CA SER A 107 -18.30 7.89 6.71
C SER A 107 -18.47 9.03 5.70
N ARG A 108 -18.27 8.75 4.41
CA ARG A 108 -18.48 9.70 3.31
C ARG A 108 -19.90 9.66 2.72
N GLY A 109 -20.78 8.80 3.21
CA GLY A 109 -22.17 8.72 2.75
C GLY A 109 -22.33 8.17 1.33
N VAL A 110 -21.48 7.22 0.92
CA VAL A 110 -21.62 6.51 -0.36
C VAL A 110 -22.95 5.75 -0.37
N ARG A 111 -23.86 6.10 -1.29
CA ARG A 111 -25.26 5.62 -1.29
C ARG A 111 -25.40 4.16 -1.75
N ASP A 112 -24.57 3.75 -2.69
CA ASP A 112 -24.55 2.41 -3.31
C ASP A 112 -23.51 1.49 -2.64
N LEU A 113 -23.24 1.70 -1.35
CA LEU A 113 -22.17 1.01 -0.60
C LEU A 113 -22.32 -0.51 -0.63
N GLU A 114 -23.52 -1.03 -0.35
CA GLU A 114 -23.78 -2.47 -0.32
C GLU A 114 -23.51 -3.11 -1.69
N GLN A 115 -24.03 -2.52 -2.77
CA GLN A 115 -23.80 -2.99 -4.14
C GLN A 115 -22.30 -2.99 -4.50
N ARG A 116 -21.54 -1.95 -4.09
CA ARG A 116 -20.09 -1.91 -4.31
C ARG A 116 -19.37 -3.02 -3.55
N MET A 117 -19.78 -3.28 -2.31
CA MET A 117 -19.20 -4.37 -1.52
C MET A 117 -19.53 -5.74 -2.10
N GLU A 118 -20.73 -5.95 -2.63
CA GLU A 118 -21.10 -7.18 -3.33
C GLU A 118 -20.22 -7.42 -4.56
N ARG A 119 -20.01 -6.39 -5.38
CA ARG A 119 -19.13 -6.44 -6.56
C ARG A 119 -17.68 -6.71 -6.19
N LEU A 120 -17.17 -6.07 -5.14
CA LEU A 120 -15.82 -6.33 -4.63
C LEU A 120 -15.69 -7.75 -4.07
N ALA A 121 -16.72 -8.28 -3.40
CA ALA A 121 -16.74 -9.65 -2.93
C ALA A 121 -16.81 -10.67 -4.09
N ALA A 122 -17.54 -10.37 -5.16
CA ALA A 122 -17.55 -11.18 -6.37
C ALA A 122 -16.18 -11.17 -7.06
N TYR A 123 -15.58 -9.99 -7.19
CA TYR A 123 -14.24 -9.80 -7.72
C TYR A 123 -13.17 -10.52 -6.89
N GLU A 124 -13.23 -10.46 -5.56
CA GLU A 124 -12.28 -11.16 -4.67
C GLU A 124 -12.33 -12.68 -4.84
N LYS A 125 -13.48 -13.22 -5.26
CA LYS A 125 -13.72 -14.65 -5.50
C LYS A 125 -13.44 -15.09 -6.94
N TRP A 126 -13.32 -14.15 -7.88
CA TRP A 126 -13.20 -14.44 -9.32
C TRP A 126 -11.99 -15.33 -9.61
N GLU A 127 -10.81 -14.92 -9.14
CA GLU A 127 -9.59 -15.72 -9.23
C GLU A 127 -8.75 -15.57 -7.96
N LYS A 128 -8.01 -16.63 -7.64
CA LYS A 128 -7.09 -16.63 -6.50
C LYS A 128 -5.82 -15.87 -6.89
N PRO A 129 -5.41 -14.84 -6.16
CA PRO A 129 -4.18 -14.14 -6.46
C PRO A 129 -2.96 -15.04 -6.21
N THR A 130 -1.90 -14.76 -6.95
CA THR A 130 -0.57 -15.31 -6.76
C THR A 130 -0.04 -14.95 -5.38
N VAL A 131 0.44 -15.95 -4.66
CA VAL A 131 1.13 -15.80 -3.38
C VAL A 131 2.50 -16.44 -3.51
N VAL A 132 3.54 -15.62 -3.36
CA VAL A 132 4.93 -16.02 -3.53
C VAL A 132 5.60 -16.18 -2.17
N ASP A 133 6.26 -17.32 -1.96
CA ASP A 133 7.29 -17.43 -0.94
C ASP A 133 8.59 -16.84 -1.48
N PHE A 134 8.78 -15.54 -1.25
CA PHE A 134 9.92 -14.80 -1.78
C PHE A 134 11.26 -15.41 -1.35
N GLU A 135 11.37 -15.87 -0.09
CA GLU A 135 12.60 -16.47 0.43
C GLU A 135 12.91 -17.80 -0.28
N ALA A 136 11.90 -18.65 -0.45
CA ALA A 136 12.07 -19.91 -1.18
C ALA A 136 12.49 -19.69 -2.64
N VAL A 137 11.94 -18.67 -3.30
CA VAL A 137 12.25 -18.35 -4.71
C VAL A 137 13.67 -17.80 -4.88
N VAL A 138 14.09 -16.85 -4.04
CA VAL A 138 15.39 -16.16 -4.20
C VAL A 138 16.54 -16.84 -3.47
N GLY A 139 16.23 -17.75 -2.55
CA GLY A 139 17.17 -18.43 -1.68
C GLY A 139 17.49 -17.64 -0.40
N LYS A 140 17.76 -18.38 0.68
CA LYS A 140 18.01 -17.84 2.04
C LYS A 140 19.11 -16.79 2.08
N GLU A 141 20.20 -16.98 1.33
CA GLU A 141 21.35 -16.08 1.34
C GLU A 141 20.98 -14.69 0.79
N LYS A 142 20.37 -14.65 -0.40
CA LYS A 142 19.96 -13.39 -1.05
C LYS A 142 18.85 -12.70 -0.24
N TRP A 143 17.92 -13.48 0.30
CA TRP A 143 16.87 -12.97 1.19
C TRP A 143 17.44 -12.33 2.46
N ALA A 144 18.33 -13.03 3.16
CA ALA A 144 18.99 -12.51 4.36
C ALA A 144 19.81 -11.24 4.04
N LYS A 145 20.52 -11.22 2.92
CA LYS A 145 21.28 -10.04 2.47
C LYS A 145 20.38 -8.83 2.21
N HIS A 146 19.20 -9.02 1.60
CA HIS A 146 18.23 -7.95 1.39
C HIS A 146 17.79 -7.29 2.70
N TRP A 147 17.47 -8.11 3.70
CA TRP A 147 17.05 -7.60 5.02
C TRP A 147 18.20 -7.04 5.86
N ALA A 148 19.42 -7.55 5.69
CA ALA A 148 20.61 -6.95 6.28
C ALA A 148 20.86 -5.53 5.72
N ASN A 149 20.70 -5.33 4.41
CA ASN A 149 20.79 -4.01 3.78
C ASN A 149 19.72 -3.05 4.32
N TRP A 150 18.47 -3.51 4.46
CA TRP A 150 17.40 -2.73 5.07
C TRP A 150 17.75 -2.32 6.50
N ALA A 151 18.24 -3.26 7.31
CA ALA A 151 18.59 -3.01 8.71
C ALA A 151 19.73 -1.99 8.84
N LEU A 152 20.74 -2.09 7.98
CA LEU A 152 21.86 -1.15 7.92
C LEU A 152 21.37 0.27 7.63
N VAL A 153 20.55 0.46 6.59
CA VAL A 153 20.01 1.80 6.24
C VAL A 153 19.21 2.39 7.40
N GLN A 154 18.38 1.57 8.06
CA GLN A 154 17.59 2.01 9.20
C GLN A 154 18.46 2.42 10.38
N ASP A 155 19.58 1.75 10.58
CA ASP A 155 20.54 2.09 11.63
C ASP A 155 21.29 3.39 11.32
N THR A 156 21.77 3.54 10.09
CA THR A 156 22.39 4.78 9.63
C THR A 156 21.47 5.99 9.81
N MET A 157 20.17 5.84 9.53
CA MET A 157 19.19 6.91 9.79
C MET A 157 19.05 7.28 11.27
N ARG A 158 19.16 6.30 12.18
CA ARG A 158 19.13 6.56 13.63
C ARG A 158 20.40 7.29 14.08
N GLN A 159 21.56 6.84 13.63
CA GLN A 159 22.84 7.50 13.92
C GLN A 159 22.86 8.94 13.42
N ALA A 160 22.42 9.16 12.17
CA ALA A 160 22.32 10.49 11.59
C ALA A 160 21.34 11.39 12.37
N GLN A 161 20.24 10.83 12.88
CA GLN A 161 19.30 11.59 13.71
C GLN A 161 19.89 12.00 15.06
N ALA A 162 20.69 11.13 15.69
CA ALA A 162 21.37 11.44 16.95
C ALA A 162 22.37 12.58 16.74
N LEU A 163 23.25 12.46 15.73
CA LEU A 163 24.22 13.49 15.39
C LEU A 163 23.54 14.83 15.03
N ALA A 164 22.46 14.79 14.24
CA ALA A 164 21.71 16.01 13.91
C ALA A 164 21.12 16.70 15.14
N ALA A 165 20.68 15.93 16.15
CA ALA A 165 20.18 16.48 17.40
C ALA A 165 21.30 17.11 18.23
N GLU A 166 22.48 16.48 18.30
CA GLU A 166 23.66 17.04 18.96
C GLU A 166 24.11 18.36 18.31
N ILE A 167 24.18 18.39 16.97
CA ILE A 167 24.52 19.59 16.20
C ILE A 167 23.49 20.70 16.49
N ASN A 168 22.20 20.40 16.41
CA ASN A 168 21.15 21.38 16.66
C ASN A 168 21.23 21.98 18.07
N LYS A 169 21.43 21.12 19.08
CA LYS A 169 21.62 21.57 20.47
C LYS A 169 22.84 22.48 20.61
N LYS A 170 24.00 22.07 20.08
CA LYS A 170 25.24 22.84 20.17
C LYS A 170 25.11 24.22 19.51
N ILE A 171 24.38 24.31 18.40
CA ILE A 171 24.09 25.59 17.74
C ILE A 171 23.17 26.44 18.63
N ALA A 172 22.05 25.88 19.13
CA ALA A 172 21.13 26.61 19.99
C ALA A 172 21.82 27.18 21.25
N ASP A 173 22.62 26.35 21.95
CA ASP A 173 23.38 26.75 23.14
C ASP A 173 24.39 27.88 22.86
N SER A 174 24.83 28.07 21.61
CA SER A 174 25.75 29.14 21.21
C SER A 174 25.05 30.50 21.03
N TYR A 175 23.74 30.51 20.76
CA TYR A 175 22.94 31.72 20.56
C TYR A 175 22.14 32.11 21.82
N GLU A 176 21.87 31.18 22.75
CA GLU A 176 21.29 31.52 24.06
C GLU A 176 22.28 32.25 25.00
N LYS A 177 23.56 32.26 24.64
CA LYS A 177 24.64 32.95 25.39
C LYS A 177 24.95 34.35 24.87
N LEU A 178 24.15 34.88 23.94
CA LEU A 178 24.14 36.27 23.47
C LEU A 178 22.98 37.04 24.11
#